data_AF-A0A0G0YGB8-F1
#
_entry.id   AF-A0A0G0YGB8-F1
#
_cell.length_a   1.000
_cell.length_b   1.000
_cell.length_c   1.000
_cell.angle_alpha   90.00
_cell.angle_beta   90.00
_cell.angle_gamma   90.00
#
_symmetry.space_group_name_H-M   'P 1'
#
loop_
_entity.id
_entity.type
_entity.pdbx_description
1 polymer ?
#
loop_
_entity_poly.entity_id
_entity_poly.type
_entity_poly.pdbx_seq_one_letter_code
_entity_poly.pdbx_strand_id
1 'polypeptide(L)'
;MGQEVDVFDLILHIAYGKKPLTRNERLKNVKQSSYFDKYEGKAREIINHLLERYAEHGITAIDNIGGLKFTPFDQYGTPVQIVDGIFGGRESYLQAIREIERQLYEVNI
;
A
#
# COMPACT_ATOMS: atom_id res chain seq x y z
N MET A 1 18.66 4.07 7.93
CA MET A 1 18.43 2.61 8.04
C MET A 1 17.08 2.44 8.70
N GLY A 2 16.01 2.54 7.90
CA GLY A 2 14.64 2.43 8.40
C GLY A 2 14.35 1.00 8.83
N GLN A 3 13.59 0.81 9.90
CA GLN A 3 13.19 -0.53 10.36
C GLN A 3 12.51 -1.27 9.21
N GLU A 4 13.13 -2.37 8.76
CA GLU A 4 12.59 -3.19 7.68
C GLU A 4 11.32 -3.91 8.13
N VAL A 5 11.21 -4.20 9.42
CA VAL A 5 10.07 -4.87 10.07
C VAL A 5 9.06 -3.84 10.55
N ASP A 6 7.78 -4.08 10.25
CA ASP A 6 6.66 -3.24 10.66
C ASP A 6 6.33 -3.48 12.17
N VAL A 7 5.84 -2.45 12.87
CA VAL A 7 5.39 -2.57 14.27
C VAL A 7 4.31 -3.64 14.41
N PHE A 8 3.43 -3.77 13.41
CA PHE A 8 2.42 -4.82 13.37
C PHE A 8 3.06 -6.23 13.46
N ASP A 9 4.14 -6.48 12.72
CA ASP A 9 4.85 -7.75 12.75
C ASP A 9 5.52 -8.03 14.09
N LEU A 10 6.04 -7.00 14.75
CA LEU A 10 6.61 -7.14 16.09
C LEU A 10 5.54 -7.55 17.11
N ILE A 11 4.34 -6.96 17.03
CA ILE A 11 3.21 -7.33 17.89
C ILE A 11 2.83 -8.80 17.66
N LEU A 12 2.72 -9.24 16.41
CA LEU A 12 2.41 -10.63 16.08
C LEU A 12 3.49 -11.61 16.57
N HIS A 13 4.76 -11.23 16.47
CA HIS A 13 5.86 -12.03 16.98
C HIS A 13 5.77 -12.21 18.50
N ILE A 14 5.51 -11.12 19.24
CA ILE A 14 5.40 -11.16 20.70
C ILE A 14 4.16 -11.94 21.15
N ALA A 15 3.00 -11.68 20.53
CA ALA A 15 1.74 -12.27 20.95
C ALA A 15 1.58 -13.74 20.55
N TYR A 16 2.14 -14.15 19.40
CA TYR A 16 1.88 -15.45 18.78
C TYR A 16 3.14 -16.22 18.35
N GLY A 17 4.34 -15.71 18.62
CA GLY A 17 5.60 -16.35 18.22
C GLY A 17 5.85 -16.39 16.71
N LYS A 18 5.04 -15.67 15.90
CA LYS A 18 5.18 -15.66 14.44
C LYS A 18 6.51 -15.03 14.03
N LYS A 19 7.15 -15.56 12.99
CA LYS A 19 8.31 -14.89 12.39
C LYS A 19 7.85 -13.54 11.83
N PRO A 20 8.44 -12.40 12.25
CA PRO A 20 8.05 -11.10 11.75
C PRO A 20 8.40 -10.98 10.26
N LEU A 21 7.48 -10.43 9.47
CA LEU A 21 7.75 -10.07 8.09
C LEU A 21 8.31 -8.65 8.00
N THR A 22 9.16 -8.43 7.01
CA THR A 22 9.55 -7.11 6.57
C THR A 22 8.44 -6.48 5.71
N ARG A 23 8.43 -5.14 5.62
CA ARG A 23 7.52 -4.40 4.73
C ARG A 23 7.71 -4.79 3.27
N ASN A 24 8.94 -5.12 2.86
CA ASN A 24 9.21 -5.66 1.52
C ASN A 24 8.58 -7.04 1.30
N GLU A 25 8.64 -7.93 2.29
CA GLU A 25 7.95 -9.23 2.23
C GLU A 25 6.43 -9.05 2.15
N ARG A 26 5.84 -8.12 2.91
CA ARG A 26 4.41 -7.79 2.82
C ARG A 26 4.02 -7.24 1.45
N LEU A 27 4.80 -6.29 0.92
CA LEU A 27 4.62 -5.78 -0.45
C LEU A 27 4.62 -6.92 -1.47
N LYS A 28 5.60 -7.83 -1.37
CA LYS A 28 5.71 -8.96 -2.30
C LYS A 28 4.49 -9.87 -2.22
N ASN A 29 3.99 -10.17 -1.04
CA ASN A 29 2.78 -10.97 -0.85
C ASN A 29 1.56 -10.31 -1.51
N VAL A 30 1.39 -9.00 -1.37
CA VAL A 30 0.29 -8.27 -2.03
C VAL A 30 0.44 -8.28 -3.55
N LYS A 31 1.63 -8.01 -4.09
CA LYS A 31 1.86 -8.05 -5.54
C LYS A 31 1.64 -9.44 -6.16
N GLN A 32 1.68 -10.50 -5.36
CA GLN A 32 1.39 -11.88 -5.75
C GLN A 32 -0.06 -12.31 -5.48
N SER A 33 -0.87 -11.47 -4.82
CA SER A 33 -2.25 -11.81 -4.51
C SER A 33 -3.16 -11.56 -5.70
N SER A 34 -4.17 -12.42 -5.87
CA SER A 34 -5.19 -12.26 -6.90
C SER A 34 -5.98 -10.96 -6.77
N TYR A 35 -5.99 -10.37 -5.57
CA TYR A 35 -6.60 -9.07 -5.34
C TYR A 35 -5.86 -7.96 -6.10
N PHE A 36 -4.53 -8.02 -6.21
CA PHE A 36 -3.77 -7.03 -6.96
C PHE A 36 -4.05 -7.08 -8.47
N ASP A 37 -4.44 -8.25 -8.98
CA ASP A 37 -4.77 -8.44 -10.39
C ASP A 37 -6.04 -7.71 -10.84
N LYS A 38 -6.88 -7.24 -9.90
CA LYS A 38 -8.05 -6.42 -10.24
C LYS A 38 -7.70 -5.04 -10.80
N TYR A 39 -6.45 -4.59 -10.60
CA TYR A 39 -5.98 -3.30 -11.07
C TYR A 39 -5.16 -3.45 -12.35
N GLU A 40 -5.44 -2.56 -13.30
CA GLU A 40 -4.74 -2.46 -14.58
C GLU A 40 -4.41 -1.00 -14.93
N GLY A 41 -3.59 -0.81 -15.97
CA GLY A 41 -3.18 0.50 -16.47
C GLY A 41 -2.64 1.44 -15.38
N LYS A 42 -3.02 2.71 -15.45
CA LYS A 42 -2.56 3.76 -14.53
C LYS A 42 -2.90 3.48 -13.07
N ALA A 43 -4.05 2.86 -12.79
CA ALA A 43 -4.44 2.51 -11.42
C ALA A 43 -3.43 1.51 -10.82
N ARG A 44 -3.04 0.48 -11.59
CA ARG A 44 -2.04 -0.51 -11.17
C ARG A 44 -0.67 0.13 -10.93
N GLU A 45 -0.25 1.03 -11.82
CA GLU A 45 1.03 1.75 -11.71
C GLU A 45 1.08 2.63 -10.44
N ILE A 46 0.01 3.39 -10.18
CA ILE A 46 -0.09 4.22 -8.97
C ILE A 46 -0.08 3.36 -7.71
N ILE A 47 -0.82 2.26 -7.68
CA ILE A 47 -0.82 1.36 -6.53
C ILE A 47 0.55 0.72 -6.32
N ASN A 48 1.26 0.36 -7.40
CA ASN A 48 2.64 -0.13 -7.29
C ASN A 48 3.56 0.87 -6.61
N HIS A 49 3.51 2.14 -7.01
CA HIS A 49 4.31 3.19 -6.38
C HIS A 49 3.90 3.48 -4.94
N LEU A 50 2.61 3.40 -4.61
CA LEU A 50 2.15 3.48 -3.23
C LEU A 50 2.73 2.34 -2.39
N LEU A 51 2.67 1.10 -2.88
CA LEU A 51 3.27 -0.06 -2.21
C LEU A 51 4.78 0.11 -2.00
N GLU A 52 5.51 0.64 -2.99
CA GLU A 52 6.94 0.97 -2.85
C GLU A 52 7.19 1.99 -1.73
N ARG A 53 6.37 3.05 -1.67
CA ARG A 53 6.43 4.01 -0.56
C ARG A 53 6.12 3.36 0.79
N TYR A 54 5.20 2.42 0.86
CA TYR A 54 4.96 1.64 2.08
C TYR A 54 6.22 0.87 2.51
N ALA A 55 6.90 0.20 1.57
CA ALA A 55 8.12 -0.54 1.87
C ALA A 55 9.24 0.36 2.43
N GLU A 56 9.33 1.61 1.97
CA GLU A 56 10.34 2.57 2.41
C GLU A 56 9.93 3.32 3.69
N HIS A 57 8.71 3.84 3.75
CA HIS A 57 8.26 4.82 4.75
C HIS A 57 7.16 4.34 5.71
N GLY A 58 6.51 3.21 5.42
CA GLY A 58 5.52 2.58 6.29
C GLY A 58 4.10 2.96 5.89
N ILE A 59 3.11 2.49 6.66
CA ILE A 59 1.70 2.62 6.28
C ILE A 59 1.20 4.06 6.16
N THR A 60 1.73 4.96 6.98
CA THR A 60 1.38 6.38 6.97
C THR A 60 1.76 7.08 5.66
N ALA A 61 2.60 6.45 4.83
CA ALA A 61 2.94 6.97 3.51
C ALA A 61 1.84 6.76 2.46
N ILE A 62 0.84 5.90 2.74
CA ILE A 62 -0.21 5.52 1.80
C ILE A 62 -1.63 5.64 2.34
N ASP A 63 -1.83 5.84 3.64
CA ASP A 63 -3.15 5.82 4.31
C ASP A 63 -4.10 6.98 3.92
N ASN A 64 -3.61 7.96 3.17
CA ASN A 64 -4.39 9.10 2.71
C ASN A 64 -3.91 9.67 1.35
N ILE A 65 -4.67 10.62 0.80
CA ILE A 65 -4.42 11.26 -0.51
C ILE A 65 -3.09 12.04 -0.53
N GLY A 66 -2.60 12.48 0.63
CA GLY A 66 -1.33 13.20 0.76
C GLY A 66 -0.13 12.42 0.23
N GLY A 67 -0.19 11.08 0.20
CA GLY A 67 0.82 10.23 -0.44
C GLY A 67 1.02 10.54 -1.93
N LEU A 68 -0.01 11.03 -2.63
CA LEU A 68 0.05 11.39 -4.06
C LEU A 68 0.79 12.71 -4.34
N LYS A 69 1.21 13.46 -3.31
CA LYS A 69 1.95 14.72 -3.48
C LYS A 69 3.43 14.52 -3.81
N PHE A 70 3.91 13.29 -3.75
CA PHE A 70 5.31 12.96 -3.91
C PHE A 70 5.60 12.36 -5.28
N THR A 71 6.85 12.39 -5.71
CA THR A 71 7.27 11.71 -6.93
C THR A 71 7.16 10.19 -6.77
N PRO A 72 6.84 9.45 -7.85
CA PRO A 72 6.65 9.95 -9.21
C PRO A 72 5.15 10.18 -9.53
N PHE A 73 4.30 10.51 -8.55
CA PHE A 73 2.86 10.63 -8.80
C PHE A 73 2.49 11.82 -9.68
N ASP A 74 3.33 12.84 -9.68
CA ASP A 74 3.24 14.04 -10.52
C ASP A 74 3.21 13.72 -12.02
N GLN A 75 3.79 12.60 -12.45
CA GLN A 75 3.70 12.14 -13.85
C GLN A 75 2.28 11.70 -14.27
N TYR A 76 1.41 11.36 -13.30
CA TYR A 76 0.02 10.96 -13.53
C TYR A 76 -0.97 12.13 -13.39
N GLY A 77 -0.52 13.29 -12.91
CA GLY A 77 -1.30 14.51 -12.71
C GLY A 77 -1.32 14.98 -11.26
N THR A 78 -2.18 15.97 -10.98
CA THR A 78 -2.40 16.44 -9.60
C THR A 78 -3.12 15.37 -8.77
N PRO A 79 -2.99 15.37 -7.42
CA PRO A 79 -3.70 14.41 -6.57
C PRO A 79 -5.21 14.35 -6.84
N VAL A 80 -5.84 15.49 -7.13
CA VAL A 80 -7.27 15.56 -7.47
C VAL A 80 -7.55 14.85 -8.80
N GLN A 81 -6.75 15.11 -9.84
CA GLN A 81 -6.91 14.44 -11.15
C GLN A 81 -6.70 12.93 -11.05
N ILE A 82 -5.76 12.47 -10.22
CA ILE A 82 -5.55 11.05 -9.97
C ILE A 82 -6.78 10.46 -9.28
N VAL A 83 -7.23 11.05 -8.17
CA VAL A 83 -8.34 10.54 -7.38
C VAL A 83 -9.63 10.49 -8.20
N ASP A 84 -9.97 11.57 -8.90
CA ASP A 84 -11.22 11.66 -9.64
C ASP A 84 -11.14 10.92 -10.98
N GLY A 85 -10.05 11.10 -11.73
CA GLY A 85 -9.92 10.60 -13.09
C GLY A 85 -9.48 9.13 -13.21
N ILE A 86 -8.79 8.59 -12.20
CA ILE A 86 -8.27 7.21 -12.25
C ILE A 86 -9.06 6.31 -11.29
N PHE A 87 -9.33 6.79 -10.07
CA PHE A 87 -10.05 6.00 -9.08
C PHE A 87 -11.55 6.24 -9.08
N GLY A 88 -12.06 7.22 -9.84
CA GLY A 88 -13.50 7.50 -9.91
C GLY A 88 -14.04 8.27 -8.70
N GLY A 89 -13.16 8.99 -7.99
CA GLY A 89 -13.51 9.86 -6.88
C GLY A 89 -12.88 9.46 -5.55
N ARG A 90 -13.02 10.36 -4.58
CA ARG A 90 -12.43 10.24 -3.24
C ARG A 90 -12.76 8.92 -2.54
N GLU A 91 -14.03 8.54 -2.51
CA GLU A 91 -14.47 7.34 -1.78
C GLU A 91 -13.89 6.06 -2.38
N SER A 92 -13.90 5.95 -3.71
CA SER A 92 -13.31 4.82 -4.43
C SER A 92 -11.79 4.73 -4.21
N TYR A 93 -11.08 5.87 -4.22
CA TYR A 93 -9.65 5.91 -3.87
C TYR A 93 -9.42 5.40 -2.44
N LEU A 94 -10.12 5.97 -1.46
CA LEU A 94 -9.94 5.57 -0.06
C LEU A 94 -10.31 4.10 0.19
N GLN A 95 -11.32 3.60 -0.51
CA GLN A 95 -11.66 2.19 -0.50
C GLN A 95 -10.52 1.33 -1.06
N ALA A 96 -9.96 1.69 -2.21
CA ALA A 96 -8.83 0.99 -2.80
C ALA A 96 -7.64 0.90 -1.83
N ILE A 97 -7.29 2.01 -1.17
CA ILE A 97 -6.23 2.08 -0.16
C ILE A 97 -6.52 1.18 1.04
N ARG A 98 -7.73 1.25 1.63
CA ARG A 98 -8.11 0.40 2.77
C ARG A 98 -8.02 -1.09 2.44
N GLU A 99 -8.45 -1.46 1.24
CA GLU A 99 -8.39 -2.85 0.81
C GLU A 99 -6.93 -3.30 0.54
N ILE A 100 -6.05 -2.43 0.04
CA ILE A 100 -4.61 -2.70 -0.07
C ILE A 100 -3.99 -2.87 1.32
N GLU A 101 -4.29 -2.00 2.27
CA GLU A 101 -3.83 -2.10 3.66
C GLU A 101 -4.27 -3.43 4.30
N ARG A 102 -5.52 -3.83 4.07
CA ARG A 102 -6.01 -5.13 4.53
C ARG A 102 -5.19 -6.28 3.94
N GLN A 103 -4.83 -6.21 2.67
CA GLN A 103 -3.99 -7.24 2.03
C GLN A 103 -2.56 -7.21 2.56
N LEU A 104 -1.99 -6.03 2.81
CA LEU A 104 -0.66 -5.89 3.41
C LEU A 104 -0.60 -6.57 4.78
N TYR A 105 -1.66 -6.44 5.59
CA TYR A 105 -1.74 -6.97 6.95
C TYR A 105 -2.51 -8.28 7.09
N GLU A 106 -2.89 -8.90 5.97
CA GLU A 106 -3.55 -10.20 5.98
C GLU A 106 -2.62 -11.27 6.56
N VAL A 107 -3.13 -12.00 7.55
CA VAL A 107 -2.44 -13.11 8.19
C VAL A 107 -3.42 -14.25 8.38
N ASN A 108 -3.09 -15.42 7.83
CA ASN A 108 -3.76 -16.66 8.20
C ASN A 108 -3.26 -17.04 9.59
N ILE A 109 -4.13 -16.89 10.59
CA ILE A 109 -3.89 -17.31 11.97
C ILE A 109 -4.52 -18.68 12.17
#